data_AF-A0A7W6KYQ6-F1
#
_entry.id   AF-A0A7W6KYQ6-F1
#
_cell.length_a   1.000
_cell.length_b   1.000
_cell.length_c   1.000
_cell.angle_alpha   90.00
_cell.angle_beta   90.00
_cell.angle_gamma   90.00
#
_symmetry.space_group_name_H-M   'P 1'
#
loop_
_entity.id
_entity.type
_entity.pdbx_description
1 polymer ?
#
loop_
_entity_poly.entity_id
_entity_poly.type
_entity_poly.pdbx_seq_one_letter_code
_entity_poly.pdbx_strand_id
1 'polypeptide(L)'
;MIDGYSYDATGNRLSAKVGGAMQTYTYPTTNHRLSAVAGVARTYDKLGNTLTIGGKAREYLYDTTGRMTQVKRAGAAVMNYRYNGRGEQVRRYLGATNTYTLYDEAGHWLGDYDTNGAPKQQAIWLDDLPVGLLANGSQLHYIEPDHLGSPRVVVDAARDVAVWSWSLKGEAFGNTAPNQDPDGDGAALVFDMRFPGQRFDVASGFNQNYFRDYDAATGRYGQSDPIGLDGGISTYAYVGGNPANAIDLLGLIGYVCQKGNNIGITIPINFQGATRAQVAQIKNSIQRAWSGKFGSYNVKTVVQSIPIWHVGTTNGIAVREADKESYVQTPWMNEGVWYTPGQWGDATFAHEAGHLLGLGDYGPGIMGRNLSVPVNEQNIKDVLNNGNEAITHDCGCNN
;
A
#
# COMPACT_ATOMS: atom_id res chain seq x y z
N MET A 1 21.45 -19.15 -5.76
CA MET A 1 20.49 -19.39 -6.85
C MET A 1 19.87 -18.03 -7.18
N ILE A 2 19.69 -17.69 -8.47
CA ILE A 2 19.20 -16.36 -8.86
C ILE A 2 17.73 -16.50 -9.27
N ASP A 3 16.86 -15.78 -8.58
CA ASP A 3 15.46 -15.62 -8.98
C ASP A 3 15.37 -14.63 -10.16
N GLY A 4 14.38 -14.81 -11.03
CA GLY A 4 14.22 -13.99 -12.22
C GLY A 4 12.76 -13.80 -12.61
N TYR A 5 12.37 -12.58 -12.97
CA TYR A 5 11.00 -12.25 -13.34
C TYR A 5 11.01 -11.55 -14.69
N SER A 6 10.05 -11.86 -15.56
CA SER A 6 9.85 -11.15 -16.81
C SER A 6 8.51 -10.43 -16.81
N TYR A 7 8.45 -9.31 -17.54
CA TYR A 7 7.29 -8.43 -17.58
C TYR A 7 6.99 -8.02 -19.02
N ASP A 8 5.71 -7.72 -19.31
CA ASP A 8 5.35 -6.99 -20.52
C ASP A 8 5.57 -5.48 -20.37
N ALA A 9 5.39 -4.73 -21.46
CA ALA A 9 5.60 -3.28 -21.49
C ALA A 9 4.65 -2.49 -20.56
N THR A 10 3.60 -3.13 -20.06
CA THR A 10 2.59 -2.53 -19.19
C THR A 10 2.66 -3.08 -17.76
N GLY A 11 3.73 -3.82 -17.42
CA GLY A 11 4.01 -4.26 -16.06
C GLY A 11 3.32 -5.56 -15.63
N ASN A 12 2.71 -6.32 -16.53
CA ASN A 12 2.23 -7.66 -16.17
C ASN A 12 3.42 -8.62 -16.09
N ARG A 13 3.59 -9.31 -14.96
CA ARG A 13 4.59 -10.38 -14.83
C ARG A 13 4.20 -11.53 -15.76
N LEU A 14 5.03 -11.85 -16.75
CA LEU A 14 4.84 -12.94 -17.71
C LEU A 14 5.47 -14.26 -17.24
N SER A 15 6.50 -14.18 -16.39
CA SER A 15 7.10 -15.37 -15.80
C SER A 15 7.81 -15.09 -14.49
N ALA A 16 7.94 -16.12 -13.65
CA ALA A 16 8.75 -16.12 -12.44
C ALA A 16 9.61 -17.38 -12.40
N LYS A 17 10.93 -17.21 -12.23
CA LYS A 17 11.88 -18.26 -11.92
C LYS A 17 12.26 -18.10 -10.46
N VAL A 18 11.74 -18.99 -9.61
CA VAL A 18 12.02 -18.99 -8.17
C VAL A 18 12.47 -20.38 -7.78
N GLY A 19 13.58 -20.52 -7.04
CA GLY A 19 14.01 -21.86 -6.64
C GLY A 19 14.43 -22.77 -7.81
N GLY A 20 14.70 -22.19 -9.00
CA GLY A 20 15.04 -22.92 -10.23
C GLY A 20 13.84 -23.37 -11.05
N ALA A 21 12.62 -23.30 -10.50
CA ALA A 21 11.39 -23.62 -11.21
C ALA A 21 10.84 -22.40 -11.96
N MET A 22 10.47 -22.58 -13.22
CA MET A 22 9.86 -21.53 -14.04
C MET A 22 8.33 -21.65 -13.97
N GLN A 23 7.65 -20.56 -13.64
CA GLN A 23 6.21 -20.44 -13.70
C GLN A 23 5.82 -19.44 -14.79
N THR A 24 4.91 -19.85 -15.68
CA THR A 24 4.35 -18.99 -16.74
C THR A 24 3.08 -18.33 -16.25
N TYR A 25 2.93 -17.05 -16.57
CA TYR A 25 1.77 -16.22 -16.25
C TYR A 25 1.09 -15.81 -17.54
N THR A 26 -0.23 -16.04 -17.63
CA THR A 26 -1.00 -15.81 -18.86
C THR A 26 -2.02 -14.70 -18.64
N TYR A 27 -2.11 -13.77 -19.59
CA TYR A 27 -3.06 -12.66 -19.58
C TYR A 27 -3.81 -12.58 -20.91
N PRO A 28 -5.02 -12.02 -20.95
CA PRO A 28 -5.64 -11.62 -22.21
C PRO A 28 -4.93 -10.37 -22.77
N THR A 29 -5.05 -10.14 -24.07
CA THR A 29 -4.47 -8.95 -24.73
C THR A 29 -5.20 -7.64 -24.42
N THR A 30 -6.31 -7.69 -23.68
CA THR A 30 -7.24 -6.56 -23.50
C THR A 30 -7.22 -5.97 -22.09
N ASN A 31 -6.57 -6.62 -21.11
CA ASN A 31 -6.56 -6.14 -19.73
C ASN A 31 -5.48 -6.84 -18.86
N HIS A 32 -5.33 -6.36 -17.62
CA HIS A 32 -4.35 -6.82 -16.63
C HIS A 32 -4.81 -7.98 -15.72
N ARG A 33 -5.91 -8.67 -16.07
CA ARG A 33 -6.43 -9.80 -15.29
C ARG A 33 -5.62 -11.05 -15.61
N LEU A 34 -4.90 -11.57 -14.62
CA LEU A 34 -4.11 -12.79 -14.74
C LEU A 34 -5.03 -14.01 -14.94
N SER A 35 -5.05 -14.58 -16.14
CA SER A 35 -5.89 -15.72 -16.52
C SER A 35 -5.40 -17.03 -15.92
N ALA A 36 -4.09 -17.24 -15.80
CA ALA A 36 -3.53 -18.46 -15.23
C ALA A 36 -2.07 -18.31 -14.77
N VAL A 37 -1.67 -19.13 -13.80
CA VAL A 37 -0.25 -19.34 -13.41
C VAL A 37 0.06 -20.82 -13.46
N ALA A 38 1.07 -21.20 -14.23
CA ALA A 38 1.46 -22.60 -14.43
C ALA A 38 0.25 -23.51 -14.78
N GLY A 39 -0.68 -23.00 -15.59
CA GLY A 39 -1.91 -23.71 -15.98
C GLY A 39 -3.07 -23.65 -14.98
N VAL A 40 -2.86 -23.15 -13.75
CA VAL A 40 -3.92 -22.96 -12.76
C VAL A 40 -4.73 -21.71 -13.13
N ALA A 41 -5.95 -21.94 -13.62
CA ALA A 41 -6.85 -20.89 -14.08
C ALA A 41 -7.36 -20.01 -12.94
N ARG A 42 -7.64 -18.75 -13.28
CA ARG A 42 -8.27 -17.75 -12.40
C ARG A 42 -9.44 -17.11 -13.12
N THR A 43 -10.48 -16.77 -12.37
CA THR A 43 -11.64 -16.04 -12.89
C THR A 43 -11.85 -14.73 -12.13
N TYR A 44 -12.58 -13.80 -12.74
CA TYR A 44 -12.80 -12.47 -12.18
C TYR A 44 -14.26 -12.06 -12.33
N ASP A 45 -14.72 -11.19 -11.45
CA ASP A 45 -16.00 -10.51 -11.63
C ASP A 45 -15.89 -9.37 -12.67
N LYS A 46 -16.98 -8.60 -12.82
CA LYS A 46 -17.01 -7.47 -13.75
C LYS A 46 -16.09 -6.32 -13.32
N LEU A 47 -15.91 -6.12 -12.01
CA LEU A 47 -15.04 -5.10 -11.43
C LEU A 47 -13.56 -5.49 -11.46
N GLY A 48 -13.26 -6.76 -11.72
CA GLY A 48 -11.89 -7.27 -11.76
C GLY A 48 -11.42 -7.86 -10.44
N ASN A 49 -12.32 -8.22 -9.54
CA ASN A 49 -11.95 -8.97 -8.33
C ASN A 49 -11.81 -10.45 -8.67
N THR A 50 -10.74 -11.10 -8.19
CA THR A 50 -10.48 -12.53 -8.42
C THR A 50 -11.55 -13.37 -7.74
N LEU A 51 -12.37 -14.11 -8.51
CA LEU A 51 -13.44 -14.98 -7.99
C LEU A 51 -12.97 -16.39 -7.69
N THR A 52 -12.07 -16.95 -8.50
CA THR A 52 -11.56 -18.31 -8.29
C THR A 52 -10.08 -18.43 -8.62
N ILE A 53 -9.42 -19.37 -7.96
CA ILE A 53 -8.09 -19.90 -8.35
C ILE A 53 -8.21 -21.42 -8.34
N GLY A 54 -7.98 -22.07 -9.49
CA GLY A 54 -8.14 -23.51 -9.63
C GLY A 54 -9.60 -23.97 -9.51
N GLY A 55 -10.55 -23.16 -9.98
CA GLY A 55 -11.99 -23.45 -9.86
C GLY A 55 -12.44 -23.45 -8.40
N LYS A 56 -13.00 -24.56 -7.92
CA LYS A 56 -13.47 -24.66 -6.53
C LYS A 56 -12.36 -24.85 -5.49
N ALA A 57 -11.09 -24.92 -5.91
CA ALA A 57 -9.98 -25.05 -4.96
C ALA A 57 -9.90 -23.83 -4.03
N ARG A 58 -10.07 -22.62 -4.57
CA ARG A 58 -10.28 -21.39 -3.82
C ARG A 58 -11.30 -20.53 -4.54
N GLU A 59 -12.32 -20.10 -3.80
CA GLU A 59 -13.37 -19.22 -4.29
C GLU A 59 -13.49 -18.02 -3.36
N TYR A 60 -13.67 -16.83 -3.92
CA TYR A 60 -13.73 -15.57 -3.18
C TYR A 60 -15.01 -14.82 -3.53
N LEU A 61 -15.66 -14.28 -2.52
CA LEU A 61 -16.85 -13.46 -2.66
C LEU A 61 -16.55 -12.05 -2.17
N TYR A 62 -17.08 -11.06 -2.88
CA TYR A 62 -16.87 -9.64 -2.61
C TYR A 62 -18.20 -8.94 -2.41
N ASP A 63 -18.20 -7.87 -1.62
CA ASP A 63 -19.34 -6.95 -1.56
C ASP A 63 -19.32 -5.93 -2.71
N THR A 64 -20.31 -5.04 -2.72
CA THR A 64 -20.45 -3.99 -3.74
C THR A 64 -19.36 -2.92 -3.68
N THR A 65 -18.54 -2.90 -2.63
CA THR A 65 -17.38 -2.02 -2.48
C THR A 65 -16.07 -2.71 -2.92
N GLY A 66 -16.15 -3.95 -3.42
CA GLY A 66 -14.99 -4.70 -3.90
C GLY A 66 -14.16 -5.34 -2.78
N ARG A 67 -14.69 -5.43 -1.55
CA ARG A 67 -13.98 -5.99 -0.39
C ARG A 67 -14.30 -7.47 -0.24
N MET A 68 -13.30 -8.30 0.01
CA MET A 68 -13.49 -9.76 0.14
C MET A 68 -14.28 -10.07 1.42
N THR A 69 -15.49 -10.62 1.29
CA THR A 69 -16.38 -10.92 2.41
C THR A 69 -16.37 -12.38 2.82
N GLN A 70 -15.98 -13.29 1.92
CA GLN A 70 -15.97 -14.72 2.22
C GLN A 70 -14.97 -15.46 1.31
N VAL A 71 -14.32 -16.48 1.88
CA VAL A 71 -13.57 -17.49 1.14
C VAL A 71 -14.27 -18.83 1.25
N LYS A 72 -14.33 -19.56 0.14
CA LYS A 72 -14.74 -20.96 0.09
C LYS A 72 -13.63 -21.87 -0.44
N ARG A 73 -13.66 -23.11 0.01
CA ARG A 73 -12.87 -24.23 -0.54
C ARG A 73 -13.79 -25.39 -0.79
N ALA A 74 -13.70 -25.99 -1.98
CA ALA A 74 -14.59 -27.05 -2.45
C ALA A 74 -16.09 -26.68 -2.30
N GLY A 75 -16.45 -25.41 -2.52
CA GLY A 75 -17.82 -24.90 -2.37
C GLY A 75 -18.27 -24.59 -0.94
N ALA A 76 -17.48 -24.92 0.09
CA ALA A 76 -17.82 -24.66 1.50
C ALA A 76 -17.12 -23.40 2.03
N ALA A 77 -17.84 -22.54 2.75
CA ALA A 77 -17.25 -21.36 3.39
C ALA A 77 -16.24 -21.78 4.45
N VAL A 78 -15.03 -21.23 4.36
CA VAL A 78 -13.93 -21.48 5.31
C VAL A 78 -13.57 -20.25 6.14
N MET A 79 -13.96 -19.06 5.69
CA MET A 79 -13.80 -17.83 6.45
C MET A 79 -14.73 -16.74 5.91
N ASN A 80 -15.19 -15.86 6.80
CA ASN A 80 -15.94 -14.66 6.48
C ASN A 80 -15.26 -13.44 7.09
N TYR A 81 -15.42 -12.28 6.47
CA TYR A 81 -14.77 -11.03 6.89
C TYR A 81 -15.76 -9.89 7.01
N ARG A 82 -15.46 -8.94 7.90
CA ARG A 82 -16.14 -7.64 7.99
C ARG A 82 -15.11 -6.52 8.09
N TYR A 83 -15.49 -5.39 7.51
CA TYR A 83 -14.69 -4.18 7.47
C TYR A 83 -15.42 -3.03 8.14
N ASN A 84 -14.68 -2.11 8.75
CA ASN A 84 -15.23 -0.85 9.24
C ASN A 84 -15.30 0.19 8.10
N GLY A 85 -15.79 1.40 8.42
CA GLY A 85 -15.88 2.50 7.45
C GLY A 85 -14.53 3.03 6.94
N ARG A 86 -13.43 2.70 7.62
CA ARG A 86 -12.07 3.02 7.17
C ARG A 86 -11.51 1.96 6.22
N GLY A 87 -12.15 0.80 6.07
CA GLY A 87 -11.67 -0.28 5.21
C GLY A 87 -10.80 -1.33 5.91
N GLU A 88 -10.54 -1.15 7.21
CA GLU A 88 -9.84 -2.13 8.06
C GLU A 88 -10.64 -3.42 8.22
N GLN A 89 -9.99 -4.58 8.10
CA GLN A 89 -10.63 -5.85 8.45
C GLN A 89 -10.70 -5.95 9.98
N VAL A 90 -11.89 -5.71 10.54
CA VAL A 90 -12.11 -5.67 11.99
C VAL A 90 -12.64 -6.98 12.56
N ARG A 91 -13.08 -7.90 11.70
CA ARG A 91 -13.58 -9.21 12.12
C ARG A 91 -13.37 -10.27 11.06
N ARG A 92 -12.84 -11.42 11.48
CA ARG A 92 -12.88 -12.69 10.74
C ARG A 92 -13.67 -13.73 11.54
N TYR A 93 -14.50 -14.53 10.87
CA TYR A 93 -15.36 -15.50 11.56
C TYR A 93 -15.75 -16.72 10.72
N LEU A 94 -15.93 -17.83 11.42
CA LEU A 94 -16.50 -19.07 10.88
C LEU A 94 -17.45 -19.69 11.93
N GLY A 95 -18.72 -19.86 11.57
CA GLY A 95 -19.74 -20.28 12.53
C GLY A 95 -19.84 -19.27 13.70
N ALA A 96 -19.71 -19.77 14.93
CA ALA A 96 -19.72 -18.96 16.15
C ALA A 96 -18.34 -18.41 16.56
N THR A 97 -17.26 -18.86 15.90
CA THR A 97 -15.89 -18.46 16.24
C THR A 97 -15.55 -17.13 15.58
N ASN A 98 -15.13 -16.16 16.38
CA ASN A 98 -14.74 -14.83 15.94
C ASN A 98 -13.28 -14.56 16.28
N THR A 99 -12.65 -13.74 15.45
CA THR A 99 -11.48 -12.98 15.84
C THR A 99 -11.74 -11.53 15.48
N TYR A 100 -11.63 -10.65 16.47
CA TYR A 100 -11.74 -9.21 16.32
C TYR A 100 -10.35 -8.62 16.23
N THR A 101 -10.19 -7.63 15.35
CA THR A 101 -8.90 -7.01 15.07
C THR A 101 -9.00 -5.53 15.40
N LEU A 102 -8.02 -5.02 16.16
CA LEU A 102 -7.91 -3.60 16.47
C LEU A 102 -6.75 -2.96 15.73
N TYR A 103 -6.95 -1.69 15.37
CA TYR A 103 -5.96 -0.84 14.74
C TYR A 103 -5.87 0.48 15.49
N ASP A 104 -4.73 1.16 15.39
CA ASP A 104 -4.59 2.53 15.88
C ASP A 104 -5.12 3.56 14.86
N GLU A 105 -4.91 4.84 15.16
CA GLU A 105 -5.32 5.93 14.28
C GLU A 105 -4.49 6.00 12.98
N ALA A 106 -3.26 5.51 12.97
CA ALA A 106 -2.41 5.40 11.78
C ALA A 106 -2.79 4.18 10.91
N GLY A 107 -3.54 3.22 11.44
CA GLY A 107 -3.92 1.98 10.76
C GLY A 107 -2.97 0.82 11.03
N HIS A 108 -2.07 0.95 12.02
CA HIS A 108 -1.25 -0.16 12.48
C HIS A 108 -2.09 -1.20 13.19
N TRP A 109 -1.78 -2.47 12.96
CA TRP A 109 -2.41 -3.56 13.69
C TRP A 109 -1.97 -3.54 15.17
N LEU A 110 -2.92 -3.38 16.07
CA LEU A 110 -2.66 -3.40 17.52
C LEU A 110 -2.82 -4.79 18.12
N GLY A 111 -3.71 -5.60 17.58
CA GLY A 111 -3.92 -6.95 18.10
C GLY A 111 -5.15 -7.67 17.60
N ASP A 112 -5.16 -8.97 17.85
CA ASP A 112 -6.27 -9.88 17.61
C ASP A 112 -6.85 -10.35 18.93
N TYR A 113 -8.17 -10.41 19.02
CA TYR A 113 -8.92 -10.81 20.20
C TYR A 113 -9.93 -11.90 19.84
N ASP A 114 -10.18 -12.84 20.75
CA ASP A 114 -11.14 -13.92 20.52
C ASP A 114 -12.60 -13.46 20.63
N THR A 115 -13.56 -14.40 20.52
CA THR A 115 -15.00 -14.13 20.65
C THR A 115 -15.39 -13.44 21.96
N ASN A 116 -14.62 -13.64 23.03
CA ASN A 116 -14.88 -13.08 24.36
C ASN A 116 -14.06 -11.81 24.64
N GLY A 117 -13.30 -11.32 23.66
CA GLY A 117 -12.42 -10.17 23.81
C GLY A 117 -11.10 -10.47 24.52
N ALA A 118 -10.74 -11.74 24.72
CA ALA A 118 -9.44 -12.09 25.27
C ALA A 118 -8.34 -11.87 24.23
N PRO A 119 -7.20 -11.23 24.58
CA PRO A 119 -6.13 -10.98 23.62
C PRO A 119 -5.49 -12.30 23.18
N LYS A 120 -5.32 -12.45 21.87
CA LYS A 120 -4.56 -13.55 21.24
C LYS A 120 -3.12 -13.13 21.01
N GLN A 121 -2.96 -11.99 20.35
CA GLN A 121 -1.67 -11.35 20.08
C GLN A 121 -1.85 -9.84 20.04
N GLN A 122 -0.85 -9.08 20.49
CA GLN A 122 -0.84 -7.62 20.43
C GLN A 122 0.54 -7.12 20.01
N ALA A 123 0.61 -6.18 19.07
CA ALA A 123 1.87 -5.59 18.64
C ALA A 123 2.19 -4.32 19.43
N ILE A 124 3.49 -4.07 19.61
CA ILE A 124 4.06 -2.85 20.16
C ILE A 124 4.83 -2.18 19.02
N TRP A 125 4.51 -0.92 18.77
CA TRP A 125 5.07 -0.11 17.69
C TRP A 125 5.96 0.99 18.25
N LEU A 126 7.04 1.29 17.52
CA LEU A 126 7.86 2.48 17.69
C LEU A 126 7.80 3.22 16.36
N ASP A 127 7.09 4.35 16.35
CA ASP A 127 6.66 5.02 15.12
C ASP A 127 5.97 4.00 14.19
N ASP A 128 6.43 3.85 12.95
CA ASP A 128 5.87 2.90 11.96
C ASP A 128 6.56 1.52 11.96
N LEU A 129 7.42 1.25 12.94
CA LEU A 129 8.15 -0.02 13.04
C LEU A 129 7.56 -0.92 14.15
N PRO A 130 7.20 -2.18 13.84
CA PRO A 130 6.82 -3.13 14.87
C PRO A 130 8.07 -3.60 15.63
N VAL A 131 8.11 -3.37 16.94
CA VAL A 131 9.28 -3.65 17.79
C VAL A 131 9.01 -4.70 18.86
N GLY A 132 7.75 -5.01 19.15
CA GLY A 132 7.39 -6.01 20.14
C GLY A 132 6.08 -6.72 19.87
N LEU A 133 5.94 -7.90 20.47
CA LEU A 133 4.74 -8.74 20.38
C LEU A 133 4.42 -9.33 21.75
N LEU A 134 3.20 -9.10 22.21
CA LEU A 134 2.61 -9.87 23.31
C LEU A 134 1.83 -11.05 22.70
N ALA A 135 2.22 -12.28 23.01
CA ALA A 135 1.59 -13.50 22.50
C ALA A 135 1.61 -14.60 23.58
N ASN A 136 0.99 -15.76 23.32
CA ASN A 136 1.05 -16.93 24.21
C ASN A 136 0.68 -16.63 25.68
N GLY A 137 -0.39 -15.88 25.90
CA GLY A 137 -0.78 -15.45 27.25
C GLY A 137 -0.08 -14.18 27.73
N SER A 138 0.14 -13.22 26.82
CA SER A 138 0.79 -11.92 27.09
C SER A 138 2.29 -12.00 27.42
N GLN A 139 2.97 -13.06 26.98
CA GLN A 139 4.43 -13.12 26.99
C GLN A 139 5.01 -12.13 25.97
N LEU A 140 6.00 -11.36 26.41
CA LEU A 140 6.72 -10.40 25.57
C LEU A 140 7.73 -11.11 24.67
N HIS A 141 7.74 -10.68 23.42
CA HIS A 141 8.72 -11.02 22.40
C HIS A 141 9.21 -9.74 21.72
N TYR A 142 10.46 -9.73 21.27
CA TYR A 142 11.01 -8.64 20.46
C TYR A 142 10.84 -8.95 18.98
N ILE A 143 10.43 -7.95 18.20
CA ILE A 143 10.35 -8.06 16.74
C ILE A 143 11.57 -7.35 16.16
N GLU A 144 12.27 -8.02 15.24
CA GLU A 144 13.32 -7.43 14.42
C GLU A 144 12.81 -7.26 12.98
N PRO A 145 12.37 -6.04 12.60
CA PRO A 145 11.96 -5.76 11.23
C PRO A 145 13.15 -5.49 10.30
N ASP A 146 12.93 -5.58 8.99
CA ASP A 146 13.86 -5.07 7.98
C ASP A 146 13.75 -3.56 7.76
N HIS A 147 14.50 -3.02 6.80
CA HIS A 147 14.52 -1.58 6.48
C HIS A 147 13.18 -1.02 6.00
N LEU A 148 12.23 -1.87 5.62
CA LEU A 148 10.87 -1.47 5.24
C LEU A 148 9.90 -1.56 6.43
N GLY A 149 10.26 -2.21 7.53
CA GLY A 149 9.33 -2.50 8.64
C GLY A 149 8.71 -3.90 8.59
N SER A 150 9.13 -4.77 7.66
CA SER A 150 8.62 -6.15 7.59
C SER A 150 9.27 -7.00 8.68
N PRO A 151 8.52 -7.70 9.55
CA PRO A 151 9.12 -8.57 10.57
C PRO A 151 9.99 -9.68 9.95
N ARG A 152 11.22 -9.84 10.43
CA ARG A 152 12.16 -10.88 9.97
C ARG A 152 12.50 -11.90 11.04
N VAL A 153 12.55 -11.49 12.29
CA VAL A 153 12.76 -12.39 13.43
C VAL A 153 11.84 -11.97 14.57
N VAL A 154 11.33 -12.94 15.32
CA VAL A 154 10.70 -12.71 16.62
C VAL A 154 11.48 -13.50 17.67
N VAL A 155 11.93 -12.81 18.71
CA VAL A 155 12.78 -13.37 19.77
C VAL A 155 11.98 -13.46 21.07
N ASP A 156 12.00 -14.62 21.72
CA ASP A 156 11.49 -14.79 23.07
C ASP A 156 12.36 -13.95 24.04
N ALA A 157 11.75 -12.96 24.69
CA ALA A 157 12.48 -12.00 25.50
C ALA A 157 13.12 -12.59 26.77
N ALA A 158 12.61 -13.73 27.26
CA ALA A 158 13.12 -14.38 28.46
C ALA A 158 14.25 -15.37 28.15
N ARG A 159 14.14 -16.06 26.99
CA ARG A 159 15.13 -17.06 26.55
C ARG A 159 16.23 -16.49 25.67
N ASP A 160 16.01 -15.33 25.07
CA ASP A 160 16.90 -14.73 24.05
C ASP A 160 17.12 -15.67 22.85
N VAL A 161 16.03 -16.27 22.37
CA VAL A 161 16.03 -17.25 21.26
C VAL A 161 14.98 -16.86 20.23
N ALA A 162 15.33 -16.95 18.95
CA ALA A 162 14.37 -16.77 17.87
C ALA A 162 13.32 -17.89 17.92
N VAL A 163 12.04 -17.50 17.96
CA VAL A 163 10.87 -18.40 17.98
C VAL A 163 10.02 -18.29 16.71
N TRP A 164 10.35 -17.33 15.85
CA TRP A 164 9.80 -17.20 14.51
C TRP A 164 10.81 -16.49 13.63
N SER A 165 10.90 -16.89 12.37
CA SER A 165 11.77 -16.21 11.41
C SER A 165 11.21 -16.22 9.99
N TRP A 166 11.48 -15.15 9.26
CA TRP A 166 11.14 -15.01 7.86
C TRP A 166 12.33 -14.49 7.07
N SER A 167 13.02 -15.41 6.41
CA SER A 167 14.32 -15.16 5.79
C SER A 167 14.29 -14.06 4.73
N LEU A 168 15.22 -13.11 4.84
CA LEU A 168 15.53 -12.12 3.78
C LEU A 168 16.07 -12.77 2.50
N LYS A 169 16.56 -14.02 2.57
CA LYS A 169 17.00 -14.79 1.41
C LYS A 169 15.85 -15.48 0.67
N GLY A 170 14.61 -15.22 1.09
CA GLY A 170 13.43 -15.64 0.37
C GLY A 170 13.26 -14.93 -0.98
N GLU A 171 12.22 -15.30 -1.70
CA GLU A 171 11.90 -14.65 -2.98
C GLU A 171 11.34 -13.23 -2.76
N ALA A 172 11.55 -12.34 -3.73
CA ALA A 172 11.37 -10.90 -3.56
C ALA A 172 9.94 -10.45 -3.22
N PHE A 173 8.91 -11.23 -3.57
CA PHE A 173 7.50 -10.86 -3.45
C PHE A 173 6.81 -11.42 -2.19
N GLY A 174 7.57 -12.03 -1.28
CA GLY A 174 7.10 -12.44 0.04
C GLY A 174 6.27 -13.74 0.06
N ASN A 175 6.39 -14.60 -0.94
CA ASN A 175 5.71 -15.89 -1.03
C ASN A 175 6.41 -17.02 -0.25
N THR A 176 7.62 -16.80 0.26
CA THR A 176 8.26 -17.78 1.15
C THR A 176 7.52 -17.86 2.47
N ALA A 177 7.18 -19.06 2.94
CA ALA A 177 6.58 -19.21 4.26
C ALA A 177 7.60 -18.90 5.36
N PRO A 178 7.20 -18.22 6.45
CA PRO A 178 8.05 -18.10 7.63
C PRO A 178 8.26 -19.46 8.30
N ASN A 179 9.42 -19.62 8.94
CA ASN A 179 9.66 -20.70 9.88
C ASN A 179 9.04 -20.32 11.23
N GLN A 180 8.02 -21.06 11.65
CA GLN A 180 7.26 -20.81 12.87
C GLN A 180 7.87 -21.47 14.12
N ASP A 181 8.89 -22.31 13.96
CA ASP A 181 9.59 -23.02 15.04
C ASP A 181 11.09 -23.16 14.66
N PRO A 182 11.85 -22.05 14.63
CA PRO A 182 13.27 -22.08 14.30
C PRO A 182 14.16 -22.63 15.42
N ASP A 183 13.68 -22.66 16.67
CA ASP A 183 14.38 -23.26 17.82
C ASP A 183 14.13 -24.76 17.97
N GLY A 184 13.10 -25.31 17.31
CA GLY A 184 12.88 -26.75 17.18
C GLY A 184 12.38 -27.42 18.45
N ASP A 185 11.72 -26.67 19.34
CA ASP A 185 11.19 -27.17 20.61
C ASP A 185 9.77 -27.75 20.48
N GLY A 186 9.16 -27.62 19.29
CA GLY A 186 7.81 -28.08 18.99
C GLY A 186 6.70 -27.07 19.33
N ALA A 187 7.04 -25.88 19.83
CA ALA A 187 6.10 -24.82 20.20
C ALA A 187 6.08 -23.70 19.15
N ALA A 188 5.39 -23.95 18.03
CA ALA A 188 5.33 -23.00 16.93
C ALA A 188 4.64 -21.66 17.29
N LEU A 189 5.26 -20.54 16.94
CA LEU A 189 4.64 -19.21 16.96
C LEU A 189 4.02 -18.89 15.59
N VAL A 190 2.69 -18.76 15.53
CA VAL A 190 2.02 -18.24 14.34
C VAL A 190 2.02 -16.71 14.38
N PHE A 191 2.74 -16.08 13.47
CA PHE A 191 2.75 -14.63 13.32
C PHE A 191 2.41 -14.23 11.87
N ASP A 192 1.31 -13.50 11.72
CA ASP A 192 0.67 -13.24 10.42
C ASP A 192 1.16 -11.96 9.73
N MET A 193 1.88 -11.05 10.40
CA MET A 193 2.42 -9.85 9.76
C MET A 193 3.39 -10.21 8.62
N ARG A 194 3.30 -9.46 7.51
CA ARG A 194 4.14 -9.64 6.30
C ARG A 194 4.81 -8.30 5.94
N PHE A 195 4.83 -7.92 4.67
CA PHE A 195 5.25 -6.58 4.28
C PHE A 195 4.39 -5.51 4.98
N PRO A 196 4.84 -4.25 5.05
CA PRO A 196 4.12 -3.21 5.78
C PRO A 196 2.67 -3.09 5.30
N GLY A 197 1.73 -3.00 6.24
CA GLY A 197 0.28 -2.99 5.99
C GLY A 197 -0.34 -4.38 5.77
N GLN A 198 0.47 -5.43 5.64
CA GLN A 198 0.02 -6.75 5.23
C GLN A 198 -0.08 -7.76 6.38
N ARG A 199 -1.18 -8.51 6.39
CA ARG A 199 -1.36 -9.69 7.23
C ARG A 199 -1.76 -10.91 6.42
N PHE A 200 -0.97 -11.97 6.51
CA PHE A 200 -1.29 -13.24 5.88
C PHE A 200 -2.58 -13.82 6.46
N ASP A 201 -3.49 -14.20 5.58
CA ASP A 201 -4.67 -14.96 5.93
C ASP A 201 -4.59 -16.34 5.30
N VAL A 202 -4.44 -17.35 6.14
CA VAL A 202 -4.33 -18.75 5.70
C VAL A 202 -5.58 -19.24 4.95
N ALA A 203 -6.76 -18.68 5.24
CA ALA A 203 -8.01 -19.11 4.63
C ALA A 203 -8.06 -18.75 3.14
N SER A 204 -7.81 -17.48 2.80
CA SER A 204 -7.68 -16.99 1.43
C SER A 204 -6.37 -17.44 0.77
N GLY A 205 -5.30 -17.52 1.55
CA GLY A 205 -3.93 -17.63 1.07
C GLY A 205 -3.43 -16.34 0.40
N PHE A 206 -4.07 -15.20 0.67
CA PHE A 206 -3.60 -13.86 0.36
C PHE A 206 -3.12 -13.17 1.64
N ASN A 207 -2.39 -12.09 1.47
CA ASN A 207 -2.15 -11.13 2.55
C ASN A 207 -3.24 -10.06 2.47
N GLN A 208 -4.08 -9.94 3.50
CA GLN A 208 -4.97 -8.78 3.59
C GLN A 208 -4.10 -7.54 3.73
N ASN A 209 -4.33 -6.55 2.88
CA ASN A 209 -3.55 -5.31 2.80
C ASN A 209 -4.48 -4.12 2.68
N TYR A 210 -5.16 -3.84 3.79
CA TYR A 210 -6.13 -2.76 3.87
C TYR A 210 -7.10 -2.81 2.67
N PHE A 211 -7.16 -1.85 1.73
CA PHE A 211 -8.15 -1.80 0.64
C PHE A 211 -8.07 -2.91 -0.42
N ARG A 212 -7.00 -3.71 -0.43
CA ARG A 212 -6.86 -4.84 -1.35
C ARG A 212 -6.31 -6.08 -0.64
N ASP A 213 -6.36 -7.23 -1.31
CA ASP A 213 -5.75 -8.47 -0.85
C ASP A 213 -4.59 -8.82 -1.78
N TYR A 214 -3.38 -8.89 -1.24
CA TYR A 214 -2.15 -9.14 -1.98
C TYR A 214 -1.88 -10.64 -2.12
N ASP A 215 -1.76 -11.11 -3.37
CA ASP A 215 -1.37 -12.47 -3.69
C ASP A 215 0.15 -12.55 -3.87
N ALA A 216 0.86 -12.80 -2.76
CA ALA A 216 2.31 -12.95 -2.74
C ALA A 216 2.82 -13.97 -3.76
N ALA A 217 2.07 -15.06 -4.01
CA ALA A 217 2.44 -16.08 -5.00
C ALA A 217 2.52 -15.54 -6.43
N THR A 218 1.87 -14.40 -6.71
CA THR A 218 1.92 -13.74 -8.01
C THR A 218 2.56 -12.36 -7.99
N GLY A 219 2.86 -11.82 -6.80
CA GLY A 219 3.37 -10.47 -6.63
C GLY A 219 2.40 -9.37 -7.05
N ARG A 220 1.09 -9.61 -6.96
CA ARG A 220 0.04 -8.67 -7.41
C ARG A 220 -1.18 -8.73 -6.49
N TYR A 221 -2.04 -7.74 -6.56
CA TYR A 221 -3.34 -7.73 -5.88
C TYR A 221 -4.37 -8.66 -6.54
N GLY A 222 -5.29 -9.17 -5.73
CA GLY A 222 -6.46 -9.94 -6.17
C GLY A 222 -7.58 -9.08 -6.75
N GLN A 223 -7.56 -7.78 -6.48
CA GLN A 223 -8.49 -6.77 -6.97
C GLN A 223 -7.78 -5.76 -7.88
N SER A 224 -8.52 -5.23 -8.85
CA SER A 224 -8.10 -3.99 -9.51
C SER A 224 -8.09 -2.86 -8.48
N ASP A 225 -7.15 -1.93 -8.65
CA ASP A 225 -7.02 -0.76 -7.79
C ASP A 225 -8.34 0.04 -7.75
N PRO A 226 -8.93 0.28 -6.56
CA PRO A 226 -10.15 1.08 -6.41
C PRO A 226 -10.02 2.51 -6.93
N ILE A 227 -8.80 3.06 -6.98
CA ILE A 227 -8.49 4.37 -7.58
C ILE A 227 -8.24 4.30 -9.10
N GLY A 228 -8.33 3.11 -9.71
CA GLY A 228 -8.11 2.90 -11.13
C GLY A 228 -6.67 3.16 -11.58
N LEU A 229 -6.52 3.79 -12.75
CA LEU A 229 -5.21 4.05 -13.36
C LEU A 229 -4.37 5.10 -12.62
N ASP A 230 -4.95 5.78 -11.61
CA ASP A 230 -4.20 6.69 -10.74
C ASP A 230 -3.13 5.92 -9.92
N GLY A 231 -3.32 4.62 -9.65
CA GLY A 231 -2.33 3.74 -9.02
C GLY A 231 -1.26 3.18 -9.97
N GLY A 232 -1.38 3.47 -11.27
CA GLY A 232 -0.47 2.97 -12.31
C GLY A 232 -1.20 2.25 -13.45
N ILE A 233 -0.47 2.00 -14.53
CA ILE A 233 -1.04 1.38 -15.75
C ILE A 233 -1.54 -0.05 -15.51
N SER A 234 -0.84 -0.81 -14.67
CA SER A 234 -1.31 -2.10 -14.17
C SER A 234 -2.00 -1.90 -12.82
N THR A 235 -3.33 -1.89 -12.83
CA THR A 235 -4.14 -1.69 -11.61
C THR A 235 -4.06 -2.87 -10.62
N TYR A 236 -3.27 -3.90 -10.91
CA TYR A 236 -3.05 -5.04 -10.02
C TYR A 236 -1.64 -5.07 -9.43
N ALA A 237 -0.71 -4.26 -9.96
CA ALA A 237 0.69 -4.33 -9.56
C ALA A 237 0.86 -3.95 -8.08
N TYR A 238 1.71 -4.69 -7.37
CA TYR A 238 2.21 -4.27 -6.06
C TYR A 238 3.48 -3.43 -6.28
N VAL A 239 3.48 -2.19 -5.77
CA VAL A 239 4.65 -1.27 -5.75
C VAL A 239 5.43 -1.19 -7.08
N GLY A 240 4.73 -1.21 -8.21
CA GLY A 240 5.36 -1.18 -9.54
C GLY A 240 6.30 -2.37 -9.85
N GLY A 241 6.22 -3.47 -9.08
CA GLY A 241 7.11 -4.61 -9.20
C GLY A 241 8.41 -4.50 -8.40
N ASN A 242 8.52 -3.55 -7.47
CA ASN A 242 9.72 -3.33 -6.65
C ASN A 242 9.47 -3.45 -5.12
N PRO A 243 9.14 -4.65 -4.62
CA PRO A 243 8.87 -4.91 -3.20
C PRO A 243 10.09 -4.75 -2.28
N ALA A 244 11.29 -4.62 -2.83
CA ALA A 244 12.51 -4.45 -2.04
C ALA A 244 12.75 -3.00 -1.58
N ASN A 245 12.18 -2.01 -2.28
CA ASN A 245 12.42 -0.60 -1.96
C ASN A 245 11.14 0.22 -1.77
N ALA A 246 9.96 -0.39 -1.92
CA ALA A 246 8.69 0.32 -1.82
C ALA A 246 7.65 -0.52 -1.08
N ILE A 247 6.73 0.19 -0.42
CA ILE A 247 5.69 -0.36 0.46
C ILE A 247 4.32 0.22 0.10
N ASP A 248 3.25 -0.58 0.20
CA ASP A 248 1.87 -0.14 -0.02
C ASP A 248 1.03 -0.39 1.24
N LEU A 249 1.13 0.51 2.23
CA LEU A 249 0.50 0.34 3.55
C LEU A 249 -1.03 0.19 3.48
N LEU A 250 -1.66 0.88 2.53
CA LEU A 250 -3.13 0.90 2.38
C LEU A 250 -3.63 0.02 1.23
N GLY A 251 -2.74 -0.56 0.44
CA GLY A 251 -3.13 -1.14 -0.84
C GLY A 251 -3.69 -0.09 -1.79
N LEU A 252 -3.21 1.16 -1.74
CA LEU A 252 -3.61 2.31 -2.58
C LEU A 252 -2.41 3.26 -2.78
N ILE A 253 -1.29 2.79 -3.34
CA ILE A 253 -0.05 3.58 -3.40
C ILE A 253 -0.15 4.91 -4.18
N GLY A 254 0.45 5.96 -3.59
CA GLY A 254 1.06 7.13 -4.23
C GLY A 254 2.58 7.14 -3.97
N TYR A 255 3.39 7.66 -4.90
CA TYR A 255 4.85 7.45 -4.96
C TYR A 255 5.58 8.51 -5.79
N VAL A 256 6.87 8.71 -5.53
CA VAL A 256 7.81 9.40 -6.43
C VAL A 256 8.77 8.38 -7.05
N CYS A 257 8.66 8.19 -8.36
CA CYS A 257 9.44 7.29 -9.20
C CYS A 257 10.47 8.08 -10.02
N GLN A 258 11.73 7.62 -10.05
CA GLN A 258 12.73 8.15 -10.99
C GLN A 258 13.31 7.02 -11.87
N LYS A 259 13.25 7.20 -13.20
CA LYS A 259 13.94 6.38 -14.21
C LYS A 259 14.81 7.26 -15.11
N GLY A 260 16.10 7.35 -14.77
CA GLY A 260 17.00 8.32 -15.41
C GLY A 260 16.47 9.74 -15.23
N ASN A 261 16.12 10.38 -16.35
CA ASN A 261 15.53 11.71 -16.36
C ASN A 261 13.99 11.73 -16.33
N ASN A 262 13.31 10.58 -16.36
CA ASN A 262 11.85 10.55 -16.31
C ASN A 262 11.38 10.36 -14.87
N ILE A 263 10.52 11.25 -14.39
CA ILE A 263 10.01 11.26 -13.01
C ILE A 263 8.49 11.04 -13.03
N GLY A 264 7.99 10.09 -12.24
CA GLY A 264 6.57 9.95 -11.93
C GLY A 264 6.31 10.44 -10.51
N ILE A 265 5.32 11.30 -10.30
CA ILE A 265 4.93 11.77 -8.97
C ILE A 265 3.45 11.44 -8.80
N THR A 266 3.11 10.75 -7.72
CA THR A 266 1.72 10.52 -7.33
C THR A 266 1.51 11.10 -5.95
N ILE A 267 0.57 12.05 -5.84
CA ILE A 267 0.24 12.74 -4.59
C ILE A 267 -1.10 12.17 -4.10
N PRO A 268 -1.11 11.30 -3.07
CA PRO A 268 -2.35 10.77 -2.51
C PRO A 268 -3.02 11.86 -1.67
N ILE A 269 -4.20 12.33 -2.08
CA ILE A 269 -4.98 13.36 -1.38
C ILE A 269 -6.38 12.85 -1.06
N ASN A 270 -6.75 12.88 0.22
CA ASN A 270 -8.14 12.79 0.65
C ASN A 270 -8.79 14.17 0.64
N PHE A 271 -9.69 14.41 -0.30
CA PHE A 271 -10.43 15.67 -0.41
C PHE A 271 -11.69 15.65 0.47
N GLN A 272 -11.65 16.35 1.60
CA GLN A 272 -12.76 16.42 2.55
C GLN A 272 -13.68 17.59 2.23
N GLY A 273 -14.98 17.34 2.15
CA GLY A 273 -15.98 18.39 1.87
C GLY A 273 -16.00 18.93 0.44
N ALA A 274 -15.16 18.40 -0.46
CA ALA A 274 -15.04 18.86 -1.84
C ALA A 274 -16.14 18.30 -2.75
N THR A 275 -16.66 19.15 -3.64
CA THR A 275 -17.45 18.72 -4.80
C THR A 275 -16.55 18.09 -5.87
N ARG A 276 -17.14 17.28 -6.77
CA ARG A 276 -16.39 16.68 -7.89
C ARG A 276 -15.72 17.73 -8.79
N ALA A 277 -16.36 18.90 -8.95
CA ALA A 277 -15.82 20.00 -9.74
C ALA A 277 -14.57 20.61 -9.09
N GLN A 278 -14.61 20.83 -7.78
CA GLN A 278 -13.47 21.32 -7.01
C GLN A 278 -12.31 20.32 -7.04
N VAL A 279 -12.59 19.02 -6.82
CA VAL A 279 -11.57 17.97 -6.94
C VAL A 279 -10.93 17.98 -8.33
N ALA A 280 -11.74 18.04 -9.40
CA ALA A 280 -11.22 18.10 -10.76
C ALA A 280 -10.37 19.36 -11.03
N GLN A 281 -10.82 20.53 -10.58
CA GLN A 281 -10.07 21.78 -10.71
C GLN A 281 -8.71 21.68 -10.02
N ILE A 282 -8.70 21.29 -8.75
CA ILE A 282 -7.50 21.16 -7.93
C ILE A 282 -6.53 20.15 -8.54
N LYS A 283 -7.00 18.93 -8.85
CA LYS A 283 -6.20 17.89 -9.51
C LYS A 283 -5.56 18.42 -10.79
N ASN A 284 -6.36 19.05 -11.65
CA ASN A 284 -5.87 19.58 -12.92
C ASN A 284 -4.85 20.71 -12.73
N SER A 285 -5.04 21.60 -11.76
CA SER A 285 -4.07 22.66 -11.47
C SER A 285 -2.71 22.09 -11.09
N ILE A 286 -2.70 21.19 -10.11
CA ILE A 286 -1.46 20.57 -9.60
C ILE A 286 -0.77 19.79 -10.71
N GLN A 287 -1.51 18.92 -11.42
CA GLN A 287 -0.94 18.09 -12.47
C GLN A 287 -0.40 18.93 -13.63
N ARG A 288 -1.03 20.07 -13.97
CA ARG A 288 -0.49 21.00 -14.98
C ARG A 288 0.80 21.67 -14.51
N ALA A 289 0.86 22.08 -13.26
CA ALA A 289 2.02 22.79 -12.71
C ALA A 289 3.23 21.86 -12.51
N TRP A 290 2.99 20.63 -12.06
CA TRP A 290 4.02 19.65 -11.71
C TRP A 290 4.30 18.60 -12.79
N SER A 291 3.72 18.73 -13.98
CA SER A 291 4.03 17.85 -15.13
C SER A 291 4.65 18.65 -16.27
N GLY A 292 5.57 18.04 -17.00
CA GLY A 292 6.23 18.66 -18.13
C GLY A 292 7.74 18.44 -18.11
N LYS A 293 8.44 19.22 -18.93
CA LYS A 293 9.91 19.18 -18.97
C LYS A 293 10.46 20.27 -18.06
N PHE A 294 11.18 19.87 -17.01
CA PHE A 294 11.83 20.76 -16.05
C PHE A 294 13.34 20.54 -16.12
N GLY A 295 14.02 21.38 -16.89
CA GLY A 295 15.45 21.22 -17.14
C GLY A 295 15.76 19.88 -17.80
N SER A 296 16.57 19.04 -17.13
CA SER A 296 16.88 17.69 -17.58
C SER A 296 15.74 16.68 -17.40
N TYR A 297 14.77 16.94 -16.52
CA TYR A 297 13.74 15.98 -16.14
C TYR A 297 12.48 16.08 -16.99
N ASN A 298 11.89 14.93 -17.35
CA ASN A 298 10.53 14.82 -17.86
C ASN A 298 9.64 14.28 -16.75
N VAL A 299 8.76 15.11 -16.21
CA VAL A 299 7.96 14.78 -15.03
C VAL A 299 6.50 14.56 -15.43
N LYS A 300 5.90 13.51 -14.88
CA LYS A 300 4.46 13.28 -14.93
C LYS A 300 3.93 13.19 -13.51
N THR A 301 3.11 14.16 -13.14
CA THR A 301 2.45 14.21 -11.83
C THR A 301 0.99 13.80 -11.95
N VAL A 302 0.53 12.99 -11.01
CA VAL A 302 -0.85 12.55 -10.85
C VAL A 302 -1.29 12.86 -9.42
N VAL A 303 -2.41 13.56 -9.26
CA VAL A 303 -3.03 13.72 -7.95
C VAL A 303 -4.04 12.59 -7.78
N GLN A 304 -3.77 11.70 -6.84
CA GLN A 304 -4.55 10.51 -6.58
C GLN A 304 -5.58 10.83 -5.50
N SER A 305 -6.88 10.75 -5.82
CA SER A 305 -7.93 11.00 -4.84
C SER A 305 -8.11 9.75 -3.97
N ILE A 306 -7.83 9.85 -2.67
CA ILE A 306 -8.03 8.78 -1.70
C ILE A 306 -9.38 8.99 -1.00
N PRO A 307 -10.23 7.96 -0.87
CA PRO A 307 -11.55 8.12 -0.23
C PRO A 307 -11.49 8.33 1.28
N ILE A 308 -10.37 7.98 1.94
CA ILE A 308 -10.20 8.02 3.39
C ILE A 308 -8.89 8.72 3.73
N TRP A 309 -8.91 9.52 4.79
CA TRP A 309 -7.72 10.14 5.34
C TRP A 309 -7.08 9.25 6.42
N HIS A 310 -5.78 9.04 6.26
CA HIS A 310 -4.86 8.40 7.17
C HIS A 310 -3.69 9.35 7.43
N VAL A 311 -3.52 9.70 8.71
CA VAL A 311 -2.36 10.46 9.18
C VAL A 311 -1.09 9.68 8.81
N GLY A 312 -0.07 10.37 8.29
CA GLY A 312 1.22 9.75 7.92
C GLY A 312 1.27 9.07 6.56
N THR A 313 0.14 8.66 5.96
CA THR A 313 0.15 7.88 4.69
C THR A 313 -0.67 8.48 3.55
N THR A 314 -1.45 9.54 3.84
CA THR A 314 -2.26 10.26 2.86
C THR A 314 -2.35 11.73 3.22
N ASN A 315 -2.44 12.60 2.22
CA ASN A 315 -2.60 14.03 2.46
C ASN A 315 -4.08 14.39 2.70
N GLY A 316 -4.42 14.87 3.89
CA GLY A 316 -5.79 15.24 4.27
C GLY A 316 -6.10 16.69 3.96
N ILE A 317 -6.91 16.96 2.92
CA ILE A 317 -7.20 18.33 2.49
C ILE A 317 -8.68 18.64 2.67
N ALA A 318 -8.99 19.52 3.61
CA ALA A 318 -10.32 20.10 3.75
C ALA A 318 -10.53 21.19 2.70
N VAL A 319 -11.47 20.97 1.78
CA VAL A 319 -11.82 21.94 0.74
C VAL A 319 -12.96 22.81 1.24
N ARG A 320 -12.77 24.14 1.19
CA ARG A 320 -13.76 25.12 1.66
C ARG A 320 -14.02 26.18 0.60
N GLU A 321 -15.20 26.78 0.65
CA GLU A 321 -15.56 27.90 -0.22
C GLU A 321 -15.28 29.24 0.49
N ALA A 322 -14.15 29.86 0.16
CA ALA A 322 -13.80 31.20 0.61
C ALA A 322 -12.71 31.83 -0.28
N ASP A 323 -12.56 33.15 -0.16
CA ASP A 323 -11.44 33.90 -0.73
C ASP A 323 -10.33 34.07 0.32
N LYS A 324 -9.59 32.98 0.57
CA LYS A 324 -8.52 32.89 1.58
C LYS A 324 -7.30 32.16 1.03
N GLU A 325 -6.16 32.37 1.67
CA GLU A 325 -4.93 31.62 1.45
C GLU A 325 -5.15 30.14 1.80
N SER A 326 -4.90 29.26 0.83
CA SER A 326 -4.83 27.82 1.08
C SER A 326 -3.54 27.52 1.82
N TYR A 327 -3.53 26.49 2.67
CA TYR A 327 -2.33 26.13 3.40
C TYR A 327 -2.26 24.63 3.68
N VAL A 328 -1.05 24.14 3.85
CA VAL A 328 -0.73 22.85 4.47
C VAL A 328 -0.17 23.09 5.88
N GLN A 329 -0.58 22.26 6.84
CA GLN A 329 -0.16 22.32 8.23
C GLN A 329 1.27 21.82 8.40
N THR A 330 2.05 22.55 9.22
CA THR A 330 3.41 22.18 9.64
C THR A 330 3.37 21.53 11.03
N PRO A 331 4.32 20.63 11.37
CA PRO A 331 5.54 20.27 10.64
C PRO A 331 5.39 19.12 9.62
N TRP A 332 4.28 18.38 9.65
CA TRP A 332 4.13 17.08 8.96
C TRP A 332 3.77 17.19 7.48
N MET A 333 3.33 18.37 7.04
CA MET A 333 3.01 18.69 5.64
C MET A 333 2.07 17.70 4.93
N ASN A 334 1.17 17.05 5.67
CA ASN A 334 0.25 16.01 5.18
C ASN A 334 -1.23 16.30 5.53
N GLU A 335 -1.53 17.52 5.99
CA GLU A 335 -2.90 17.99 6.27
C GLU A 335 -3.03 19.46 5.83
N GLY A 336 -4.20 19.92 5.41
CA GLY A 336 -4.38 21.31 5.01
C GLY A 336 -5.81 21.75 4.79
N VAL A 337 -6.00 23.06 4.60
CA VAL A 337 -7.27 23.65 4.18
C VAL A 337 -7.06 24.38 2.87
N TRP A 338 -7.76 23.94 1.82
CA TRP A 338 -7.68 24.54 0.50
C TRP A 338 -8.98 25.26 0.18
N TYR A 339 -8.86 26.50 -0.27
CA TYR A 339 -9.99 27.36 -0.55
C TYR A 339 -10.25 27.46 -2.05
N THR A 340 -11.51 27.35 -2.44
CA THR A 340 -11.97 27.57 -3.83
C THR A 340 -12.97 28.74 -3.83
N PRO A 341 -12.76 29.80 -4.63
CA PRO A 341 -11.67 29.98 -5.60
C PRO A 341 -10.29 30.28 -4.97
N GLY A 342 -10.25 30.72 -3.71
CA GLY A 342 -9.00 31.04 -2.99
C GLY A 342 -8.35 32.36 -3.44
N GLN A 343 -7.55 32.96 -2.55
CA GLN A 343 -6.99 34.31 -2.69
C GLN A 343 -6.13 34.54 -3.93
N TRP A 344 -5.44 33.49 -4.41
CA TRP A 344 -4.52 33.57 -5.56
C TRP A 344 -4.87 32.59 -6.68
N GLY A 345 -6.11 32.08 -6.68
CA GLY A 345 -6.60 31.13 -7.67
C GLY A 345 -5.80 29.83 -7.73
N ASP A 346 -5.86 29.14 -8.87
CA ASP A 346 -5.34 27.78 -9.06
C ASP A 346 -3.85 27.59 -8.70
N ALA A 347 -3.03 28.65 -8.80
CA ALA A 347 -1.59 28.59 -8.51
C ALA A 347 -1.29 28.27 -7.04
N THR A 348 -2.21 28.61 -6.12
CA THR A 348 -2.07 28.24 -4.70
C THR A 348 -2.05 26.73 -4.52
N PHE A 349 -2.88 25.97 -5.25
CA PHE A 349 -2.90 24.50 -5.13
C PHE A 349 -1.59 23.87 -5.58
N ALA A 350 -0.94 24.45 -6.59
CA ALA A 350 0.36 23.98 -7.05
C ALA A 350 1.47 24.27 -6.01
N HIS A 351 1.43 25.41 -5.34
CA HIS A 351 2.32 25.72 -4.23
C HIS A 351 2.09 24.77 -3.05
N GLU A 352 0.84 24.63 -2.59
CA GLU A 352 0.47 23.74 -1.49
C GLU A 352 0.83 22.28 -1.78
N ALA A 353 0.67 21.82 -3.02
CA ALA A 353 1.09 20.49 -3.42
C ALA A 353 2.61 20.27 -3.28
N GLY A 354 3.42 21.33 -3.38
CA GLY A 354 4.85 21.26 -3.07
C GLY A 354 5.10 20.94 -1.60
N HIS A 355 4.31 21.49 -0.68
CA HIS A 355 4.36 21.09 0.73
C HIS A 355 3.95 19.63 0.91
N LEU A 356 2.91 19.16 0.22
CA LEU A 356 2.54 17.74 0.21
C LEU A 356 3.62 16.83 -0.38
N LEU A 357 4.62 17.39 -1.07
CA LEU A 357 5.81 16.69 -1.57
C LEU A 357 7.03 16.87 -0.64
N GLY A 358 6.84 17.45 0.55
CA GLY A 358 7.87 17.66 1.56
C GLY A 358 8.73 18.90 1.33
N LEU A 359 8.30 19.85 0.50
CA LEU A 359 9.05 21.09 0.25
C LEU A 359 8.67 22.18 1.27
N GLY A 360 9.66 22.95 1.72
CA GLY A 360 9.43 24.12 2.56
C GLY A 360 9.02 25.36 1.76
N ASP A 361 8.66 26.42 2.50
CA ASP A 361 8.28 27.76 2.03
C ASP A 361 9.46 28.61 1.51
N TYR A 362 10.53 27.96 1.08
CA TYR A 362 11.78 28.59 0.71
C TYR A 362 12.38 27.90 -0.51
N GLY A 363 13.08 28.68 -1.34
CA GLY A 363 13.74 28.17 -2.53
C GLY A 363 13.24 28.83 -3.82
N PRO A 364 13.68 28.33 -4.98
CA PRO A 364 13.34 28.90 -6.28
C PRO A 364 11.96 28.42 -6.75
N GLY A 365 11.47 29.04 -7.83
CA GLY A 365 10.22 28.59 -8.46
C GLY A 365 8.99 28.91 -7.62
N ILE A 366 7.99 28.05 -7.71
CA ILE A 366 6.70 28.25 -7.04
C ILE A 366 6.82 28.25 -5.51
N MET A 367 7.81 27.55 -4.95
CA MET A 367 8.01 27.41 -3.50
C MET A 367 8.62 28.64 -2.82
N GLY A 368 9.13 29.62 -3.59
CA GLY A 368 9.65 30.88 -3.04
C GLY A 368 8.57 31.92 -2.70
N ARG A 369 7.32 31.50 -2.49
CA ARG A 369 6.12 32.34 -2.34
C ARG A 369 5.86 33.35 -3.45
N ASN A 370 6.49 33.17 -4.60
CA ASN A 370 6.19 33.93 -5.81
C ASN A 370 5.42 33.04 -6.78
N LEU A 371 4.09 33.03 -6.64
CA LEU A 371 3.17 32.20 -7.43
C LEU A 371 3.16 32.53 -8.94
N SER A 372 3.84 33.59 -9.37
CA SER A 372 4.04 33.90 -10.80
C SER A 372 5.20 33.10 -11.42
N VAL A 373 6.06 32.49 -10.59
CA VAL A 373 7.17 31.66 -11.05
C VAL A 373 6.72 30.19 -11.00
N PRO A 374 6.73 29.46 -12.13
CA PRO A 374 6.28 28.07 -12.16
C PRO A 374 7.25 27.13 -11.44
N VAL A 375 6.82 25.88 -11.27
CA VAL A 375 7.70 24.77 -10.88
C VAL A 375 8.90 24.70 -11.83
N ASN A 376 10.09 24.49 -11.29
CA ASN A 376 11.33 24.41 -12.06
C ASN A 376 12.17 23.17 -11.71
N GLU A 377 13.30 23.00 -12.41
CA GLU A 377 14.20 21.86 -12.22
C GLU A 377 14.69 21.71 -10.76
N GLN A 378 14.93 22.82 -10.06
CA GLN A 378 15.38 22.75 -8.67
C GLN A 378 14.26 22.25 -7.76
N ASN A 379 13.01 22.65 -7.96
CA ASN A 379 11.88 22.08 -7.22
C ASN A 379 11.81 20.55 -7.40
N ILE A 380 12.05 20.05 -8.63
CA ILE A 380 12.07 18.60 -8.88
C ILE A 380 13.23 17.92 -8.14
N LYS A 381 14.42 18.52 -8.13
CA LYS A 381 15.56 18.01 -7.34
C LYS A 381 15.24 17.96 -5.85
N ASP A 382 14.59 18.99 -5.33
CA ASP A 382 14.23 19.07 -3.92
C ASP A 382 13.20 17.99 -3.56
N VAL A 383 12.21 17.72 -4.43
CA VAL A 383 11.27 16.59 -4.26
C VAL A 383 12.00 15.26 -4.26
N LEU A 384 13.01 15.08 -5.11
CA LEU A 384 13.78 13.83 -5.14
C LEU A 384 14.70 13.64 -3.92
N ASN A 385 15.06 14.74 -3.24
CA ASN A 385 16.00 14.74 -2.11
C ASN A 385 15.32 14.80 -0.73
N ASN A 386 14.03 15.14 -0.67
CA ASN A 386 13.27 15.18 0.57
C ASN A 386 12.55 13.84 0.82
N GLY A 387 12.23 13.56 2.08
CA GLY A 387 11.36 12.47 2.48
C GLY A 387 10.06 13.03 3.03
N ASN A 388 8.93 12.79 2.36
CA ASN A 388 7.61 13.00 2.93
C ASN A 388 7.05 11.64 3.37
N GLU A 389 6.56 11.52 4.60
CA GLU A 389 6.01 10.27 5.16
C GLU A 389 4.83 9.73 4.33
N ALA A 390 4.02 10.60 3.71
CA ALA A 390 2.88 10.23 2.88
C ALA A 390 3.25 9.88 1.43
N ILE A 391 4.52 10.01 1.04
CA ILE A 391 4.99 9.76 -0.33
C ILE A 391 6.31 9.01 -0.30
N THR A 392 6.29 7.74 -0.71
CA THR A 392 7.50 6.93 -0.81
C THR A 392 8.37 7.42 -1.98
N HIS A 393 9.66 7.66 -1.72
CA HIS A 393 10.65 8.01 -2.74
C HIS A 393 11.39 6.75 -3.20
N ASP A 394 11.49 6.57 -4.51
CA ASP A 394 12.09 5.44 -5.25
C ASP A 394 11.11 4.28 -5.60
N CYS A 395 11.11 3.92 -6.88
CA CYS A 395 10.37 2.80 -7.44
C CYS A 395 11.30 1.73 -8.03
N GLY A 396 12.61 1.81 -7.76
CA GLY A 396 13.61 0.84 -8.22
C GLY A 396 13.79 0.84 -9.72
N CYS A 397 13.45 1.94 -10.40
CA CYS A 397 13.62 2.09 -11.84
C CYS A 397 15.06 2.46 -12.24
N ASN A 398 16.01 2.34 -11.31
CA ASN A 398 17.42 2.70 -11.51
C ASN A 398 18.23 1.66 -12.30
N ASN A 399 17.60 0.69 -12.97
CA ASN A 399 18.24 -0.19 -13.96
C ASN A 399 17.37 -0.36 -15.22
#